data_AF-A0A0R2QMD8-F1
#
_entry.id   AF-A0A0R2QMD8-F1
#
_cell.length_a   1.000
_cell.length_b   1.000
_cell.length_c   1.000
_cell.angle_alpha   90.00
_cell.angle_beta   90.00
_cell.angle_gamma   90.00
#
_symmetry.space_group_name_H-M   'P 1'
#
loop_
_entity.id
_entity.type
_entity.pdbx_description
1 polymer ?
#
loop_
_entity_poly.entity_id
_entity_poly.type
_entity_poly.pdbx_seq_one_letter_code
_entity_poly.pdbx_strand_id
1 'polypeptide(L)'
;MGGSFAFANDAASKGAPTPHVIGHENVNKRIDRYNTTNEWNLRINQRQFGGIKSDMKPNSGNMRVSLSLGESTQQFLPLATLRPDESFTDQLIIQAGNTTVEFHHARGETDDHLWGWIPEKKWLFTGDFVIWNYPNAGNPQKVQRYALEWATALRRMIAQGPELLLPAHGLPIEGKKRIATVLDDIATSLETLVFQVIDMMNAGETLDTIIHSVKVPQHILDKPYMRPFYDEPEFVVRNIWRLYGGWWDGAASRLKPAPDVVVAQELAHLAGGAHVLMQRALELAETDIRLACHLADLAGWAAPDDASVHAGRATIYGKRRYSEMSLMSKGIYKAAARESEAIVKNAGT
;
A
#
# COMPACT_ATOMS: atom_id res chain seq x y z
N MET A 1 0.29 15.88 7.93
CA MET A 1 1.71 15.57 8.22
C MET A 1 2.65 16.20 7.20
N GLY A 2 2.92 15.61 6.02
CA GLY A 2 4.00 16.08 5.13
C GLY A 2 3.93 17.54 4.63
N GLY A 3 2.74 18.15 4.60
CA GLY A 3 2.55 19.56 4.24
C GLY A 3 2.38 20.53 5.42
N SER A 4 2.53 20.07 6.67
CA SER A 4 2.23 20.90 7.86
C SER A 4 3.08 22.17 7.95
N PHE A 5 4.32 22.12 7.44
CA PHE A 5 5.23 23.26 7.43
C PHE A 5 4.66 24.45 6.63
N ALA A 6 3.81 24.19 5.63
CA ALA A 6 3.16 25.26 4.87
C ALA A 6 2.21 26.08 5.76
N PHE A 7 1.51 25.45 6.70
CA PHE A 7 0.65 26.14 7.66
C PHE A 7 1.47 26.95 8.69
N ALA A 8 2.60 26.41 9.15
CA ALA A 8 3.51 27.17 10.01
C ALA A 8 4.10 28.39 9.31
N ASN A 9 4.50 28.24 8.04
CA ASN A 9 5.01 29.34 7.23
C ASN A 9 3.94 30.41 6.97
N ASP A 10 2.69 30.00 6.68
CA ASP A 10 1.57 30.93 6.53
C ASP A 10 1.31 31.72 7.82
N ALA A 11 1.27 31.05 8.97
CA ALA A 11 1.09 31.68 10.28
C ALA A 11 2.21 32.69 10.58
N ALA A 12 3.47 32.30 10.37
CA ALA A 12 4.63 33.18 10.54
C ALA A 12 4.55 34.42 9.61
N SER A 13 4.17 34.24 8.35
CA SER A 13 4.06 35.35 7.38
C SER A 13 3.00 36.39 7.77
N LYS A 14 2.01 35.98 8.56
CA LYS A 14 0.91 36.82 9.05
C LYS A 14 1.12 37.34 10.47
N GLY A 15 2.25 37.03 11.11
CA GLY A 15 2.48 37.34 12.53
C GLY A 15 1.51 36.63 13.48
N ALA A 16 0.90 35.53 13.04
CA ALA A 16 0.00 34.72 13.85
C ALA A 16 0.79 33.70 14.68
N PRO A 17 0.24 33.21 15.82
CA PRO A 17 0.84 32.12 16.58
C PRO A 17 1.05 30.88 15.70
N THR A 18 2.14 30.15 15.97
CA THR A 18 2.39 28.84 15.34
C THR A 18 1.19 27.91 15.59
N PRO A 19 0.75 27.12 14.59
CA PRO A 19 -0.35 26.19 14.78
C PRO A 19 -0.06 25.19 15.90
N HIS A 20 -1.01 25.01 16.82
CA HIS A 20 -0.96 23.94 17.83
C HIS A 20 -1.28 22.60 17.16
N VAL A 21 -0.37 21.64 17.25
CA VAL A 21 -0.44 20.37 16.55
C VAL A 21 -0.89 19.27 17.51
N ILE A 22 -2.04 18.68 17.22
CA ILE A 22 -2.59 17.54 17.97
C ILE A 22 -2.38 16.27 17.16
N GLY A 23 -1.94 15.19 17.82
CA GLY A 23 -1.82 13.88 17.18
C GLY A 23 -1.79 12.73 18.17
N HIS A 24 -1.92 11.50 17.70
CA HIS A 24 -1.72 10.33 18.55
C HIS A 24 -0.26 10.22 19.02
N GLU A 25 -0.01 9.66 20.21
CA GLU A 25 1.35 9.57 20.79
C GLU A 25 2.39 8.86 19.87
N ASN A 26 1.93 7.94 19.02
CA ASN A 26 2.80 7.19 18.11
C ASN A 26 3.22 8.00 16.85
N VAL A 27 2.64 9.19 16.61
CA VAL A 27 3.00 10.02 15.44
C VAL A 27 4.48 10.39 15.46
N ASN A 28 5.00 10.82 16.61
CA ASN A 28 6.42 11.16 16.74
C ASN A 28 7.33 9.95 16.50
N LYS A 29 7.00 8.81 17.11
CA LYS A 29 7.73 7.54 16.92
C LYS A 29 7.76 7.14 15.44
N ARG A 30 6.65 7.35 14.72
CA ARG A 30 6.55 7.09 13.29
C ARG A 30 7.40 8.05 12.45
N ILE A 31 7.40 9.35 12.76
CA ILE A 31 8.29 10.33 12.09
C ILE A 31 9.74 9.91 12.28
N ASP A 32 10.14 9.57 13.51
CA ASP A 32 11.51 9.15 13.81
C ASP A 32 11.91 7.91 13.01
N ARG A 33 11.02 6.90 12.92
CA ARG A 33 11.22 5.73 12.07
C ARG A 33 11.41 6.11 10.60
N TYR A 34 10.63 7.05 10.08
CA TYR A 34 10.79 7.49 8.69
C TYR A 34 12.11 8.21 8.46
N ASN A 35 12.60 8.98 9.42
CA ASN A 35 13.94 9.58 9.37
C ASN A 35 15.03 8.49 9.39
N THR A 36 14.91 7.49 10.27
CA THR A 36 15.83 6.34 10.32
C THR A 36 15.84 5.54 9.02
N THR A 37 14.70 5.44 8.35
CA THR A 37 14.51 4.64 7.13
C THR A 37 14.30 5.51 5.89
N ASN A 38 14.90 6.70 5.86
CA ASN A 38 14.64 7.72 4.84
C ASN A 38 14.88 7.19 3.41
N GLU A 39 16.10 6.72 3.13
CA GLU A 39 16.45 6.24 1.78
C GLU A 39 15.66 5.02 1.37
N TRP A 40 15.28 4.18 2.34
CA TRP A 40 14.43 3.03 2.08
C TRP A 40 13.03 3.48 1.62
N ASN A 41 12.43 4.45 2.31
CA ASN A 41 11.11 4.97 1.93
C ASN A 41 11.15 5.75 0.61
N LEU A 42 12.23 6.46 0.31
CA LEU A 42 12.45 7.09 -0.99
C LEU A 42 12.51 6.05 -2.12
N ARG A 43 13.27 4.96 -1.94
CA ARG A 43 13.32 3.84 -2.90
C ARG A 43 11.96 3.17 -3.07
N ILE A 44 11.21 2.97 -1.98
CA ILE A 44 9.83 2.46 -2.05
C ILE A 44 8.96 3.39 -2.90
N ASN A 45 8.97 4.70 -2.63
CA ASN A 45 8.18 5.67 -3.39
C ASN A 45 8.59 5.71 -4.87
N GLN A 46 9.89 5.61 -5.17
CA GLN A 46 10.38 5.56 -6.55
C GLN A 46 9.88 4.31 -7.28
N ARG A 47 9.90 3.13 -6.63
CA ARG A 47 9.31 1.92 -7.19
C ARG A 47 7.80 2.03 -7.35
N GLN A 48 7.10 2.53 -6.33
CA GLN A 48 5.64 2.62 -6.33
C GLN A 48 5.09 3.65 -7.29
N PHE A 49 5.77 4.79 -7.50
CA PHE A 49 5.20 5.95 -8.21
C PHE A 49 6.09 6.53 -9.31
N GLY A 50 7.40 6.25 -9.30
CA GLY A 50 8.34 6.79 -10.29
C GLY A 50 8.09 6.31 -11.73
N GLY A 51 7.32 5.24 -11.91
CA GLY A 51 6.90 4.68 -13.21
C GLY A 51 5.58 5.20 -13.76
N ILE A 52 4.80 5.93 -12.95
CA ILE A 52 3.39 6.23 -13.20
C ILE A 52 3.16 7.66 -13.73
N LYS A 53 4.21 8.50 -13.74
CA LYS A 53 4.14 9.88 -14.28
C LYS A 53 3.60 9.95 -15.72
N SER A 54 3.76 8.89 -16.53
CA SER A 54 3.31 8.84 -17.93
C SER A 54 1.83 8.48 -18.11
N ASP A 55 1.18 7.82 -17.13
CA ASP A 55 -0.08 7.09 -17.36
C ASP A 55 -1.30 7.76 -16.69
N MET A 56 -1.09 8.74 -15.81
CA MET A 56 -2.19 9.42 -15.11
C MET A 56 -2.83 10.51 -15.96
N LYS A 57 -4.13 10.37 -16.28
CA LYS A 57 -4.97 11.40 -16.94
C LYS A 57 -5.08 12.68 -16.06
N PRO A 58 -5.24 13.87 -16.67
CA PRO A 58 -5.20 15.16 -15.97
C PRO A 58 -6.27 15.40 -14.87
N ASN A 59 -7.34 14.59 -14.79
CA ASN A 59 -8.42 14.77 -13.80
C ASN A 59 -8.25 13.98 -12.48
N SER A 60 -7.10 13.34 -12.23
CA SER A 60 -6.78 12.79 -10.91
C SER A 60 -6.35 13.94 -9.97
N GLY A 61 -7.31 14.70 -9.47
CA GLY A 61 -7.09 15.82 -8.55
C GLY A 61 -6.16 15.49 -7.38
N ASN A 62 -5.36 16.47 -6.95
CA ASN A 62 -4.37 16.49 -5.85
C ASN A 62 -3.33 15.34 -5.72
N MET A 63 -3.57 14.16 -6.28
CA MET A 63 -2.68 13.00 -6.21
C MET A 63 -1.45 13.20 -7.11
N ARG A 64 -1.60 13.90 -8.25
CA ARG A 64 -0.47 14.29 -9.12
C ARG A 64 0.56 15.18 -8.39
N VAL A 65 0.11 16.05 -7.48
CA VAL A 65 0.96 17.00 -6.74
C VAL A 65 1.52 16.39 -5.46
N SER A 66 0.77 15.51 -4.78
CA SER A 66 1.32 14.79 -3.62
C SER A 66 2.38 13.74 -4.02
N LEU A 67 2.35 13.26 -5.26
CA LEU A 67 3.33 12.31 -5.81
C LEU A 67 4.49 13.01 -6.54
N SER A 68 4.47 14.35 -6.67
CA SER A 68 5.52 15.15 -7.31
C SER A 68 6.66 15.48 -6.34
N LEU A 69 7.13 14.50 -5.59
CA LEU A 69 8.48 14.58 -5.03
C LEU A 69 9.43 14.41 -6.22
N GLY A 70 9.99 15.53 -6.68
CA GLY A 70 10.99 15.56 -7.74
C GLY A 70 12.19 14.69 -7.38
N GLU A 71 13.02 14.36 -8.37
CA GLU A 71 14.28 13.62 -8.21
C GLU A 71 15.29 14.31 -7.27
N SER A 72 14.96 15.48 -6.72
CA SER A 72 15.76 16.28 -5.80
C SER A 72 15.39 16.16 -4.32
N THR A 73 14.36 15.40 -3.92
CA THR A 73 14.02 15.29 -2.49
C THR A 73 14.88 14.24 -1.79
N GLN A 74 15.94 14.70 -1.13
CA GLN A 74 16.78 13.89 -0.24
C GLN A 74 16.04 13.39 1.01
N GLN A 75 14.78 13.78 1.24
CA GLN A 75 14.02 13.47 2.44
C GLN A 75 12.61 12.98 2.09
N PHE A 76 12.24 11.82 2.61
CA PHE A 76 10.91 11.22 2.48
C PHE A 76 9.84 12.06 3.20
N LEU A 77 10.17 12.57 4.39
CA LEU A 77 9.38 13.59 5.09
C LEU A 77 10.17 14.89 5.12
N PRO A 78 9.57 16.04 4.77
CA PRO A 78 10.24 17.33 4.92
C PRO A 78 10.70 17.54 6.37
N LEU A 79 11.95 18.00 6.57
CA LEU A 79 12.51 18.25 7.91
C LEU A 79 11.68 19.24 8.74
N ALA A 80 10.99 20.17 8.06
CA ALA A 80 10.10 21.14 8.68
C ALA A 80 8.71 20.56 9.05
N THR A 81 8.47 19.26 8.85
CA THR A 81 7.24 18.60 9.28
C THR A 81 7.06 18.83 10.78
N LEU A 82 5.89 19.36 11.15
CA LEU A 82 5.58 19.69 12.52
C LEU A 82 5.35 18.41 13.32
N ARG A 83 5.81 18.43 14.58
CA ARG A 83 5.53 17.38 15.56
C ARG A 83 4.29 17.75 16.37
N PRO A 84 3.52 16.78 16.88
CA PRO A 84 2.47 17.06 17.85
C PRO A 84 3.04 17.76 19.09
N ASP A 85 2.43 18.89 19.45
CA ASP A 85 2.62 19.63 20.70
C ASP A 85 1.80 18.99 21.83
N GLU A 86 0.66 18.42 21.47
CA GLU A 86 -0.24 17.68 22.34
C GLU A 86 -0.50 16.31 21.75
N SER A 87 -0.46 15.29 22.61
CA SER A 87 -0.74 13.92 22.20
C SER A 87 -1.64 13.18 23.18
N PHE A 88 -2.37 12.21 22.65
CA PHE A 88 -3.29 11.36 23.40
C PHE A 88 -3.20 9.91 22.90
N THR A 89 -3.74 8.98 23.70
CA THR A 89 -3.76 7.54 23.41
C THR A 89 -5.07 7.12 22.76
N ASP A 90 -6.21 7.33 23.44
CA ASP A 90 -7.48 6.74 23.03
C ASP A 90 -8.45 7.76 22.45
N GLN A 91 -8.69 8.85 23.17
CA GLN A 91 -9.62 9.91 22.76
C GLN A 91 -9.14 11.27 23.27
N LEU A 92 -9.43 12.32 22.51
CA LEU A 92 -9.29 13.71 22.93
C LEU A 92 -10.53 14.48 22.49
N ILE A 93 -11.07 15.32 23.37
CA ILE A 93 -12.16 16.24 23.04
C ILE A 93 -11.62 17.66 23.15
N ILE A 94 -11.78 18.44 22.09
CA ILE A 94 -11.40 19.86 22.08
C ILE A 94 -12.60 20.74 21.78
N GLN A 95 -12.49 22.00 22.19
CA GLN A 95 -13.38 23.07 21.77
C GLN A 95 -12.70 23.93 20.71
N ALA A 96 -13.19 23.85 19.47
CA ALA A 96 -12.76 24.69 18.36
C ALA A 96 -13.77 25.85 18.19
N GLY A 97 -13.53 26.95 18.91
CA GLY A 97 -14.53 28.00 19.09
C GLY A 97 -15.74 27.44 19.86
N ASN A 98 -16.92 27.45 19.23
CA ASN A 98 -18.15 26.88 19.80
C ASN A 98 -18.45 25.45 19.30
N THR A 99 -17.50 24.80 18.61
CA THR A 99 -17.68 23.46 18.06
C THR A 99 -16.92 22.44 18.90
N THR A 100 -17.62 21.46 19.44
CA THR A 100 -17.00 20.27 20.05
C THR A 100 -16.44 19.39 18.95
N VAL A 101 -15.16 19.04 19.04
CA VAL A 101 -14.52 18.07 18.14
C VAL A 101 -13.95 16.95 18.98
N GLU A 102 -14.42 15.73 18.71
CA GLU A 102 -13.87 14.53 19.32
C GLU A 102 -12.89 13.87 18.33
N PHE A 103 -11.69 13.56 18.80
CA PHE A 103 -10.73 12.72 18.10
C PHE A 103 -10.68 11.37 18.78
N HIS A 104 -10.77 10.32 17.97
CA HIS A 104 -10.79 8.93 18.41
C HIS A 104 -9.64 8.19 17.74
N HIS A 105 -8.82 7.50 18.54
CA HIS A 105 -7.78 6.63 18.02
C HIS A 105 -8.35 5.28 17.57
N ALA A 106 -7.76 4.78 16.49
CA ALA A 106 -7.91 3.43 16.06
C ALA A 106 -6.69 3.01 15.24
N ARG A 107 -6.37 1.71 15.23
CA ARG A 107 -5.35 1.19 14.32
C ARG A 107 -6.00 0.88 12.98
N GLY A 108 -5.29 1.20 11.89
CA GLY A 108 -5.76 0.98 10.52
C GLY A 108 -4.61 0.84 9.55
N GLU A 109 -4.47 1.81 8.64
CA GLU A 109 -3.30 1.94 7.76
C GLU A 109 -2.02 2.10 8.58
N THR A 110 -2.11 2.77 9.72
CA THR A 110 -1.01 2.93 10.68
C THR A 110 -1.49 2.70 12.12
N ASP A 111 -0.55 2.64 13.05
CA ASP A 111 -0.76 2.43 14.48
C ASP A 111 -1.12 3.70 15.26
N ASP A 112 -1.28 4.83 14.57
CA ASP A 112 -1.51 6.14 15.18
C ASP A 112 -2.67 6.91 14.51
N HIS A 113 -3.50 6.17 13.76
CA HIS A 113 -4.58 6.72 12.95
C HIS A 113 -5.68 7.29 13.86
N LEU A 114 -6.21 8.45 13.47
CA LEU A 114 -7.31 9.12 14.15
C LEU A 114 -8.51 9.25 13.22
N TRP A 115 -9.70 9.27 13.81
CA TRP A 115 -10.91 9.76 13.16
C TRP A 115 -11.58 10.82 14.03
N GLY A 116 -12.21 11.79 13.38
CA GLY A 116 -12.85 12.94 14.02
C GLY A 116 -14.37 12.83 14.00
N TRP A 117 -15.02 13.35 15.04
CA TRP A 117 -16.47 13.39 15.17
C TRP A 117 -16.92 14.75 15.70
N ILE A 118 -17.93 15.34 15.07
CA ILE A 118 -18.61 16.56 15.55
C ILE A 118 -20.05 16.16 15.92
N PRO A 119 -20.34 15.89 17.21
CA PRO A 119 -21.63 15.34 17.64
C PRO A 119 -22.83 16.18 17.22
N GLU A 120 -22.74 17.50 17.39
CA GLU A 120 -23.85 18.41 17.16
C GLU A 120 -24.27 18.48 15.69
N LYS A 121 -23.32 18.22 14.78
CA LYS A 121 -23.53 18.20 13.33
C LYS A 121 -23.67 16.79 12.75
N LYS A 122 -23.34 15.77 13.53
CA LYS A 122 -23.17 14.38 13.10
C LYS A 122 -22.22 14.22 11.90
N TRP A 123 -21.12 14.98 11.93
CA TRP A 123 -20.08 14.94 10.89
C TRP A 123 -18.94 14.04 11.31
N LEU A 124 -18.56 13.13 10.42
CA LEU A 124 -17.51 12.15 10.63
C LEU A 124 -16.33 12.42 9.68
N PHE A 125 -15.13 12.53 10.24
CA PHE A 125 -13.88 12.68 9.49
C PHE A 125 -13.07 11.39 9.59
N THR A 126 -13.01 10.60 8.53
CA THR A 126 -12.46 9.24 8.60
C THR A 126 -10.96 9.15 8.35
N GLY A 127 -10.30 10.24 8.00
CA GLY A 127 -8.92 10.17 7.49
C GLY A 127 -8.83 9.13 6.37
N ASP A 128 -7.78 8.30 6.42
CA ASP A 128 -7.56 7.21 5.45
C ASP A 128 -8.34 5.92 5.76
N PHE A 129 -9.25 5.89 6.74
CA PHE A 129 -10.11 4.71 6.96
C PHE A 129 -11.06 4.46 5.77
N VAL A 130 -11.30 5.50 4.95
CA VAL A 130 -12.06 5.47 3.69
C VAL A 130 -11.31 6.28 2.63
N ILE A 131 -10.97 5.65 1.50
CA ILE A 131 -10.17 6.28 0.43
C ILE A 131 -10.77 6.13 -0.98
N TRP A 132 -12.04 5.73 -1.09
CA TRP A 132 -12.73 5.45 -2.36
C TRP A 132 -12.03 4.39 -3.25
N ASN A 133 -11.26 3.51 -2.62
CA ASN A 133 -10.63 2.33 -3.20
C ASN A 133 -10.63 1.23 -2.14
N TYR A 134 -10.33 -0.01 -2.54
CA TYR A 134 -10.10 -1.09 -1.60
C TYR A 134 -9.07 -0.66 -0.53
N PRO A 135 -9.31 -0.93 0.78
CA PRO A 135 -8.46 -0.44 1.85
C PRO A 135 -7.01 -0.82 1.64
N ASN A 136 -6.13 0.13 1.92
CA ASN A 136 -4.69 -0.08 1.91
C ASN A 136 -4.30 -0.87 3.17
N ALA A 137 -4.78 -2.10 3.35
CA ALA A 137 -4.52 -2.91 4.54
C ALA A 137 -3.43 -3.97 4.29
N GLY A 138 -2.80 -3.95 3.11
CA GLY A 138 -1.92 -5.00 2.63
C GLY A 138 -0.57 -4.54 2.08
N ASN A 139 -0.38 -3.24 1.87
CA ASN A 139 0.71 -2.67 1.07
C ASN A 139 2.05 -3.45 1.13
N PRO A 140 2.52 -4.01 0.00
CA PRO A 140 3.61 -4.99 -0.01
C PRO A 140 4.97 -4.41 0.37
N GLN A 141 5.11 -3.08 0.42
CA GLN A 141 6.38 -2.40 0.70
C GLN A 141 6.35 -1.57 1.99
N LYS A 142 5.24 -1.55 2.72
CA LYS A 142 5.12 -0.76 3.96
C LYS A 142 5.08 -1.66 5.20
N VAL A 143 5.11 -1.02 6.36
CA VAL A 143 5.06 -1.69 7.66
C VAL A 143 3.69 -2.33 7.88
N GLN A 144 3.60 -3.15 8.94
CA GLN A 144 2.39 -3.84 9.36
C GLN A 144 1.18 -2.91 9.44
N ARG A 145 0.05 -3.39 8.90
CA ARG A 145 -1.27 -2.74 8.95
C ARG A 145 -2.29 -3.61 9.66
N TYR A 146 -3.41 -3.03 10.08
CA TYR A 146 -4.28 -3.61 11.11
C TYR A 146 -5.71 -3.83 10.61
N ALA A 147 -5.92 -4.85 9.78
CA ALA A 147 -7.19 -5.08 9.09
C ALA A 147 -8.39 -5.29 10.06
N LEU A 148 -8.19 -6.03 11.15
CA LEU A 148 -9.25 -6.31 12.12
C LEU A 148 -9.59 -5.07 12.97
N GLU A 149 -8.57 -4.36 13.45
CA GLU A 149 -8.78 -3.10 14.18
C GLU A 149 -9.37 -2.00 13.29
N TRP A 150 -9.02 -1.98 12.00
CA TRP A 150 -9.62 -1.09 11.01
C TRP A 150 -11.12 -1.38 10.88
N ALA A 151 -11.51 -2.64 10.69
CA ALA A 151 -12.92 -3.02 10.64
C ALA A 151 -13.66 -2.62 11.92
N THR A 152 -13.06 -2.89 13.09
CA THR A 152 -13.61 -2.47 14.40
C THR A 152 -13.81 -0.95 14.49
N ALA A 153 -12.88 -0.16 13.95
CA ALA A 153 -13.02 1.30 13.87
C ALA A 153 -14.23 1.72 13.02
N LEU A 154 -14.39 1.11 11.84
CA LEU A 154 -15.51 1.37 10.94
C LEU A 154 -16.85 0.99 11.59
N ARG A 155 -16.92 -0.11 12.34
CA ARG A 155 -18.11 -0.48 13.13
C ARG A 155 -18.46 0.60 14.16
N ARG A 156 -17.47 1.13 14.89
CA ARG A 156 -17.67 2.24 15.84
C ARG A 156 -18.17 3.51 15.13
N MET A 157 -17.63 3.83 13.96
CA MET A 157 -18.09 4.97 13.16
C MET A 157 -19.55 4.81 12.70
N ILE A 158 -19.97 3.60 12.31
CA ILE A 158 -21.37 3.32 11.96
C ILE A 158 -22.28 3.57 13.18
N ALA A 159 -21.85 3.11 14.36
CA ALA A 159 -22.62 3.24 15.61
C ALA A 159 -22.86 4.70 16.02
N GLN A 160 -21.95 5.63 15.68
CA GLN A 160 -22.16 7.07 15.90
C GLN A 160 -23.34 7.65 15.09
N GLY A 161 -23.76 6.95 14.03
CA GLY A 161 -24.87 7.39 13.17
C GLY A 161 -24.59 8.70 12.42
N PRO A 162 -23.48 8.81 11.69
CA PRO A 162 -23.11 10.02 10.94
C PRO A 162 -24.15 10.36 9.86
N GLU A 163 -24.32 11.65 9.61
CA GLU A 163 -25.16 12.16 8.51
C GLU A 163 -24.32 12.71 7.35
N LEU A 164 -23.06 13.07 7.62
CA LEU A 164 -22.05 13.43 6.62
C LEU A 164 -20.71 12.77 6.97
N LEU A 165 -20.10 12.09 6.00
CA LEU A 165 -18.75 11.52 6.09
C LEU A 165 -17.80 12.30 5.17
N LEU A 166 -16.68 12.73 5.73
CA LEU A 166 -15.61 13.50 5.10
C LEU A 166 -14.31 12.69 5.13
N PRO A 167 -13.95 11.98 4.05
CA PRO A 167 -12.71 11.19 3.99
C PRO A 167 -11.50 12.09 3.69
N ALA A 168 -10.29 11.58 3.94
CA ALA A 168 -9.07 12.26 3.48
C ALA A 168 -8.91 12.22 1.95
N HIS A 169 -9.51 11.22 1.30
CA HIS A 169 -9.45 11.02 -0.14
C HIS A 169 -10.84 10.73 -0.72
N GLY A 170 -11.12 11.30 -1.90
CA GLY A 170 -12.38 11.10 -2.62
C GLY A 170 -13.49 12.05 -2.18
N LEU A 171 -14.73 11.70 -2.50
CA LEU A 171 -15.90 12.57 -2.32
C LEU A 171 -16.52 12.41 -0.93
N PRO A 172 -17.09 13.49 -0.34
CA PRO A 172 -17.98 13.37 0.81
C PRO A 172 -19.16 12.42 0.54
N ILE A 173 -19.64 11.76 1.58
CA ILE A 173 -20.81 10.87 1.52
C ILE A 173 -21.87 11.41 2.48
N GLU A 174 -23.03 11.75 1.95
CA GLU A 174 -24.17 12.24 2.71
C GLU A 174 -25.24 11.16 2.87
N GLY A 175 -25.88 11.14 4.02
CA GLY A 175 -27.02 10.27 4.36
C GLY A 175 -26.61 9.05 5.18
N LYS A 176 -27.18 8.93 6.37
CA LYS A 176 -26.87 7.89 7.36
C LYS A 176 -26.85 6.47 6.79
N LYS A 177 -27.86 6.10 5.99
CA LYS A 177 -27.94 4.75 5.38
C LYS A 177 -26.79 4.51 4.39
N ARG A 178 -26.48 5.49 3.53
CA ARG A 178 -25.39 5.37 2.54
C ARG A 178 -24.04 5.24 3.22
N ILE A 179 -23.80 6.08 4.24
CA ILE A 179 -22.56 6.03 5.01
C ILE A 179 -22.43 4.67 5.70
N ALA A 180 -23.48 4.20 6.37
CA ALA A 180 -23.47 2.88 7.01
C ALA A 180 -23.16 1.76 6.02
N THR A 181 -23.78 1.74 4.83
CA THR A 181 -23.48 0.75 3.79
C THR A 181 -22.01 0.75 3.37
N VAL A 182 -21.43 1.92 3.11
CA VAL A 182 -20.03 2.01 2.67
C VAL A 182 -19.07 1.53 3.75
N LEU A 183 -19.27 1.98 5.00
CA LEU A 183 -18.44 1.55 6.13
C LEU A 183 -18.59 0.06 6.43
N ASP A 184 -19.82 -0.47 6.33
CA ASP A 184 -20.16 -1.88 6.54
C ASP A 184 -19.51 -2.78 5.48
N ASP A 185 -19.56 -2.40 4.20
CA ASP A 185 -18.93 -3.13 3.11
C ASP A 185 -17.41 -3.25 3.31
N ILE A 186 -16.77 -2.16 3.72
CA ILE A 186 -15.33 -2.15 4.00
C ILE A 186 -15.02 -3.03 5.22
N ALA A 187 -15.75 -2.85 6.32
CA ALA A 187 -15.54 -3.59 7.57
C ALA A 187 -15.72 -5.10 7.36
N THR A 188 -16.84 -5.50 6.75
CA THR A 188 -17.17 -6.90 6.47
C THR A 188 -16.13 -7.54 5.56
N SER A 189 -15.65 -6.84 4.53
CA SER A 189 -14.61 -7.36 3.63
C SER A 189 -13.29 -7.63 4.37
N LEU A 190 -12.86 -6.72 5.26
CA LEU A 190 -11.64 -6.89 6.06
C LEU A 190 -11.80 -8.00 7.11
N GLU A 191 -12.91 -8.04 7.84
CA GLU A 191 -13.23 -9.11 8.80
C GLU A 191 -13.22 -10.49 8.12
N THR A 192 -13.89 -10.60 6.97
CA THR A 192 -13.96 -11.86 6.22
C THR A 192 -12.58 -12.36 5.81
N LEU A 193 -11.72 -11.48 5.29
CA LEU A 193 -10.34 -11.86 4.96
C LEU A 193 -9.55 -12.30 6.20
N VAL A 194 -9.66 -11.56 7.31
CA VAL A 194 -8.98 -11.90 8.57
C VAL A 194 -9.39 -13.29 9.05
N PHE A 195 -10.70 -13.56 9.14
CA PHE A 195 -11.19 -14.82 9.64
C PHE A 195 -10.86 -16.00 8.71
N GLN A 196 -11.02 -15.86 7.39
CA GLN A 196 -10.64 -16.92 6.45
C GLN A 196 -9.15 -17.27 6.52
N VAL A 197 -8.27 -16.27 6.62
CA VAL A 197 -6.83 -16.51 6.77
C VAL A 197 -6.52 -17.20 8.09
N ILE A 198 -7.07 -16.73 9.21
CA ILE A 198 -6.85 -17.33 10.53
C ILE A 198 -7.38 -18.77 10.58
N ASP A 199 -8.56 -19.04 10.02
CA ASP A 199 -9.15 -20.37 9.98
C ASP A 199 -8.25 -21.34 9.20
N MET A 200 -7.75 -20.93 8.03
CA MET A 200 -6.82 -21.75 7.25
C MET A 200 -5.46 -21.94 7.94
N MET A 201 -4.94 -20.90 8.61
CA MET A 201 -3.73 -21.02 9.44
C MET A 201 -3.90 -22.04 10.55
N ASN A 202 -5.03 -21.99 11.28
CA ASN A 202 -5.35 -22.94 12.33
C ASN A 202 -5.56 -24.37 11.80
N ALA A 203 -5.96 -24.51 10.53
CA ALA A 203 -6.02 -25.78 9.83
C ALA A 203 -4.65 -26.30 9.35
N GLY A 204 -3.57 -25.54 9.54
CA GLY A 204 -2.20 -25.91 9.16
C GLY A 204 -1.85 -25.64 7.70
N GLU A 205 -2.63 -24.81 7.01
CA GLU A 205 -2.38 -24.46 5.61
C GLU A 205 -1.13 -23.59 5.44
N THR A 206 -0.48 -23.73 4.28
CA THR A 206 0.66 -22.89 3.90
C THR A 206 0.21 -21.53 3.40
N LEU A 207 1.10 -20.52 3.45
CA LEU A 207 0.80 -19.20 2.88
C LEU A 207 0.48 -19.30 1.38
N ASP A 208 1.14 -20.22 0.67
CA ASP A 208 0.90 -20.45 -0.75
C ASP A 208 -0.53 -20.95 -1.02
N THR A 209 -1.05 -21.89 -0.23
CA THR A 209 -2.46 -22.30 -0.33
C THR A 209 -3.40 -21.15 -0.02
N ILE A 210 -3.14 -20.41 1.07
CA ILE A 210 -4.02 -19.35 1.57
C ILE A 210 -4.16 -18.23 0.54
N ILE A 211 -3.05 -17.73 -0.02
CA ILE A 211 -3.09 -16.59 -0.95
C ILE A 211 -3.83 -16.90 -2.25
N HIS A 212 -3.79 -18.15 -2.69
CA HIS A 212 -4.49 -18.60 -3.89
C HIS A 212 -5.97 -18.93 -3.61
N SER A 213 -6.34 -19.26 -2.38
CA SER A 213 -7.71 -19.67 -2.00
C SER A 213 -8.58 -18.52 -1.49
N VAL A 214 -8.03 -17.65 -0.64
CA VAL A 214 -8.79 -16.56 0.01
C VAL A 214 -9.01 -15.42 -0.99
N LYS A 215 -10.28 -15.08 -1.25
CA LYS A 215 -10.68 -14.04 -2.22
C LYS A 215 -11.85 -13.21 -1.69
N VAL A 216 -11.90 -11.94 -2.09
CA VAL A 216 -13.08 -11.09 -1.93
C VAL A 216 -14.02 -11.33 -3.12
N PRO A 217 -15.34 -11.51 -2.90
CA PRO A 217 -16.29 -11.69 -4.00
C PRO A 217 -16.30 -10.52 -4.98
N GLN A 218 -16.36 -10.83 -6.29
CA GLN A 218 -16.26 -9.82 -7.35
C GLN A 218 -17.32 -8.70 -7.24
N HIS A 219 -18.56 -9.05 -6.86
CA HIS A 219 -19.63 -8.06 -6.69
C HIS A 219 -19.37 -7.02 -5.57
N ILE A 220 -18.48 -7.34 -4.61
CA ILE A 220 -18.00 -6.38 -3.62
C ILE A 220 -16.95 -5.47 -4.27
N LEU A 221 -15.98 -6.05 -5.00
CA LEU A 221 -14.91 -5.30 -5.68
C LEU A 221 -15.41 -4.41 -6.82
N ASP A 222 -16.56 -4.72 -7.41
CA ASP A 222 -17.18 -3.91 -8.48
C ASP A 222 -17.75 -2.58 -7.95
N LYS A 223 -18.03 -2.50 -6.63
CA LYS A 223 -18.54 -1.29 -5.99
C LYS A 223 -17.52 -0.15 -6.17
N PRO A 224 -17.94 1.07 -6.52
CA PRO A 224 -17.02 2.16 -6.87
C PRO A 224 -15.95 2.48 -5.83
N TYR A 225 -16.27 2.33 -4.54
CA TYR A 225 -15.38 2.60 -3.41
C TYR A 225 -14.58 1.37 -2.91
N MET A 226 -14.77 0.20 -3.53
CA MET A 226 -14.07 -1.05 -3.18
C MET A 226 -13.15 -1.55 -4.30
N ARG A 227 -13.03 -0.80 -5.40
CA ARG A 227 -12.18 -1.20 -6.53
C ARG A 227 -10.71 -1.24 -6.10
N PRO A 228 -9.96 -2.29 -6.47
CA PRO A 228 -8.56 -2.46 -6.07
C PRO A 228 -7.60 -1.67 -6.97
N PHE A 229 -7.86 -0.37 -7.18
CA PHE A 229 -6.97 0.48 -7.99
C PHE A 229 -5.77 1.00 -7.22
N TYR A 230 -5.83 1.01 -5.89
CA TYR A 230 -4.72 1.46 -5.05
C TYR A 230 -3.99 0.27 -4.41
N ASP A 231 -4.64 -0.40 -3.45
CA ASP A 231 -4.23 -1.67 -2.84
C ASP A 231 -5.23 -2.79 -3.25
N GLU A 232 -4.96 -4.05 -2.90
CA GLU A 232 -5.77 -5.19 -3.33
C GLU A 232 -5.87 -6.33 -2.29
N PRO A 233 -6.94 -7.17 -2.34
CA PRO A 233 -7.17 -8.22 -1.35
C PRO A 233 -6.00 -9.18 -1.13
N GLU A 234 -5.29 -9.55 -2.20
CA GLU A 234 -4.15 -10.48 -2.14
C GLU A 234 -3.04 -9.94 -1.22
N PHE A 235 -2.83 -8.62 -1.20
CA PHE A 235 -1.86 -7.98 -0.32
C PHE A 235 -2.34 -7.96 1.13
N VAL A 236 -3.65 -7.76 1.35
CA VAL A 236 -4.23 -7.83 2.70
C VAL A 236 -4.07 -9.22 3.29
N VAL A 237 -4.31 -10.28 2.50
CA VAL A 237 -4.08 -11.67 2.91
C VAL A 237 -2.63 -11.89 3.36
N ARG A 238 -1.64 -11.44 2.57
CA ARG A 238 -0.22 -11.52 2.95
C ARG A 238 0.08 -10.77 4.25
N ASN A 239 -0.50 -9.57 4.43
CA ASN A 239 -0.27 -8.76 5.62
C ASN A 239 -0.94 -9.35 6.88
N ILE A 240 -2.06 -10.06 6.75
CA ILE A 240 -2.68 -10.83 7.84
C ILE A 240 -1.79 -12.01 8.23
N TRP A 241 -1.28 -12.77 7.25
CA TRP A 241 -0.30 -13.83 7.53
C TRP A 241 0.92 -13.27 8.27
N ARG A 242 1.48 -12.16 7.79
CA ARG A 242 2.61 -11.50 8.46
C ARG A 242 2.32 -11.16 9.92
N LEU A 243 1.11 -10.67 10.21
CA LEU A 243 0.69 -10.25 11.54
C LEU A 243 0.60 -11.43 12.52
N TYR A 244 -0.03 -12.52 12.10
CA TYR A 244 -0.37 -13.64 12.99
C TYR A 244 0.58 -14.84 12.87
N GLY A 245 1.09 -15.11 11.65
CA GLY A 245 1.91 -16.28 11.31
C GLY A 245 3.40 -15.98 11.18
N GLY A 246 3.80 -14.71 11.22
CA GLY A 246 5.19 -14.29 11.02
C GLY A 246 5.60 -14.29 9.54
N TRP A 247 6.89 -14.45 9.25
CA TRP A 247 7.42 -14.27 7.89
C TRP A 247 7.63 -15.57 7.11
N TRP A 248 7.71 -16.72 7.79
CA TRP A 248 7.91 -18.01 7.14
C TRP A 248 6.62 -18.45 6.44
N ASP A 249 6.72 -19.07 5.26
CA ASP A 249 5.58 -19.34 4.37
C ASP A 249 5.12 -20.82 4.36
N GLY A 250 5.81 -21.68 5.10
CA GLY A 250 5.55 -23.12 5.20
C GLY A 250 6.50 -24.00 4.39
N ALA A 251 7.30 -23.44 3.47
CA ALA A 251 8.29 -24.22 2.72
C ALA A 251 9.63 -24.28 3.47
N ALA A 252 10.11 -25.49 3.79
CA ALA A 252 11.36 -25.68 4.52
C ALA A 252 12.58 -25.09 3.77
N SER A 253 12.61 -25.22 2.44
CA SER A 253 13.67 -24.66 1.59
C SER A 253 13.77 -23.13 1.65
N ARG A 254 12.70 -22.44 2.05
CA ARG A 254 12.63 -20.98 2.13
C ARG A 254 12.92 -20.42 3.53
N LEU A 255 13.16 -21.28 4.53
CA LEU A 255 13.55 -20.83 5.87
C LEU A 255 14.97 -20.25 5.90
N LYS A 256 15.90 -20.88 5.15
CA LYS A 256 17.28 -20.44 4.96
C LYS A 256 17.71 -20.72 3.51
N PRO A 257 17.14 -19.99 2.54
CA PRO A 257 17.32 -20.31 1.13
C PRO A 257 18.77 -20.07 0.70
N ALA A 258 19.20 -20.81 -0.33
CA ALA A 258 20.39 -20.45 -1.09
C ALA A 258 20.17 -19.10 -1.81
N PRO A 259 21.23 -18.36 -2.18
CA PRO A 259 21.07 -17.14 -2.96
C PRO A 259 20.32 -17.40 -4.28
N ASP A 260 19.42 -16.49 -4.66
CA ASP A 260 18.58 -16.62 -5.85
C ASP A 260 19.39 -16.90 -7.12
N VAL A 261 20.55 -16.23 -7.28
CA VAL A 261 21.48 -16.46 -8.41
C VAL A 261 21.99 -17.89 -8.48
N VAL A 262 22.27 -18.53 -7.33
CA VAL A 262 22.79 -19.91 -7.28
C VAL A 262 21.69 -20.89 -7.70
N VAL A 263 20.48 -20.72 -7.19
CA VAL A 263 19.32 -21.54 -7.57
C VAL A 263 19.00 -21.36 -9.05
N ALA A 264 19.03 -20.11 -9.54
CA ALA A 264 18.78 -19.78 -10.93
C ALA A 264 19.80 -20.40 -11.89
N GLN A 265 21.10 -20.36 -11.57
CA GLN A 265 22.15 -20.98 -12.36
C GLN A 265 21.98 -22.50 -12.46
N GLU A 266 21.66 -23.16 -11.34
CA GLU A 266 21.43 -24.61 -11.32
C GLU A 266 20.21 -24.98 -12.17
N LEU A 267 19.09 -24.26 -12.01
CA LEU A 267 17.88 -24.50 -12.80
C LEU A 267 18.11 -24.21 -14.29
N ALA A 268 18.88 -23.17 -14.62
CA ALA A 268 19.27 -22.89 -16.00
C ALA A 268 20.14 -24.02 -16.56
N HIS A 269 21.12 -24.53 -15.80
CA HIS A 269 21.96 -25.66 -16.22
C HIS A 269 21.11 -26.90 -16.55
N LEU A 270 20.18 -27.27 -15.65
CA LEU A 270 19.26 -28.39 -15.84
C LEU A 270 18.33 -28.20 -17.05
N ALA A 271 17.91 -26.97 -17.32
CA ALA A 271 17.02 -26.64 -18.44
C ALA A 271 17.74 -26.48 -19.80
N GLY A 272 19.07 -26.49 -19.84
CA GLY A 272 19.86 -26.27 -21.06
C GLY A 272 20.25 -24.82 -21.33
N GLY A 273 20.15 -23.93 -20.33
CA GLY A 273 20.66 -22.56 -20.33
C GLY A 273 19.62 -21.49 -20.01
N ALA A 274 20.09 -20.28 -19.68
CA ALA A 274 19.23 -19.14 -19.34
C ALA A 274 18.30 -18.72 -20.49
N HIS A 275 18.74 -18.82 -21.75
CA HIS A 275 17.89 -18.53 -22.90
C HIS A 275 16.73 -19.52 -23.05
N VAL A 276 16.90 -20.79 -22.66
CA VAL A 276 15.80 -21.77 -22.70
C VAL A 276 14.72 -21.39 -21.69
N LEU A 277 15.11 -21.00 -20.48
CA LEU A 277 14.19 -20.47 -19.48
C LEU A 277 13.46 -19.22 -19.99
N MET A 278 14.19 -18.26 -20.58
CA MET A 278 13.61 -17.03 -21.11
C MET A 278 12.66 -17.30 -22.29
N GLN A 279 13.02 -18.18 -23.22
CA GLN A 279 12.14 -18.57 -24.32
C GLN A 279 10.83 -19.14 -23.79
N ARG A 280 10.90 -20.06 -22.83
CA ARG A 280 9.69 -20.61 -22.21
C ARG A 280 8.88 -19.55 -21.45
N ALA A 281 9.55 -18.61 -20.79
CA ALA A 281 8.90 -17.50 -20.12
C ALA A 281 8.11 -16.63 -21.12
N LEU A 282 8.67 -16.34 -22.30
CA LEU A 282 7.99 -15.57 -23.35
C LEU A 282 6.76 -16.29 -23.92
N GLU A 283 6.83 -17.61 -24.10
CA GLU A 283 5.68 -18.44 -24.50
C GLU A 283 4.57 -18.41 -23.44
N LEU A 284 4.94 -18.55 -22.17
CA LEU A 284 3.99 -18.52 -21.06
C LEU A 284 3.38 -17.14 -20.84
N ALA A 285 4.03 -16.06 -21.26
CA ALA A 285 3.51 -14.70 -21.08
C ALA A 285 2.13 -14.47 -21.72
N GLU A 286 1.74 -15.29 -22.68
CA GLU A 286 0.41 -15.26 -23.33
C GLU A 286 -0.68 -16.03 -22.57
N THR A 287 -0.30 -16.93 -21.65
CA THR A 287 -1.24 -17.89 -21.03
C THR A 287 -1.19 -17.87 -19.51
N ASP A 288 0.02 -17.81 -18.93
CA ASP A 288 0.27 -17.69 -17.50
C ASP A 288 1.42 -16.69 -17.26
N ILE A 289 1.04 -15.41 -17.21
CA ILE A 289 1.99 -14.31 -17.00
C ILE A 289 2.64 -14.36 -15.61
N ARG A 290 2.03 -15.00 -14.60
CA ARG A 290 2.63 -15.13 -13.26
C ARG A 290 3.80 -16.10 -13.31
N LEU A 291 3.59 -17.27 -13.91
CA LEU A 291 4.66 -18.25 -14.10
C LEU A 291 5.75 -17.73 -15.04
N ALA A 292 5.37 -16.98 -16.09
CA ALA A 292 6.33 -16.31 -16.97
C ALA A 292 7.27 -15.38 -16.20
N CYS A 293 6.76 -14.58 -15.24
CA CYS A 293 7.61 -13.72 -14.40
C CYS A 293 8.64 -14.53 -13.60
N HIS A 294 8.24 -15.67 -13.01
CA HIS A 294 9.17 -16.53 -12.28
C HIS A 294 10.30 -17.05 -13.18
N LEU A 295 9.98 -17.59 -14.36
CA LEU A 295 11.00 -18.07 -15.30
C LEU A 295 11.89 -16.94 -15.82
N ALA A 296 11.32 -15.74 -16.02
CA ALA A 296 12.07 -14.57 -16.46
C ALA A 296 13.07 -14.08 -15.40
N ASP A 297 12.70 -14.11 -14.11
CA ASP A 297 13.61 -13.79 -13.01
C ASP A 297 14.73 -14.82 -12.90
N LEU A 298 14.41 -16.12 -12.97
CA LEU A 298 15.43 -17.18 -12.96
C LEU A 298 16.41 -17.03 -14.13
N ALA A 299 15.92 -16.77 -15.34
CA ALA A 299 16.79 -16.53 -16.49
C ALA A 299 17.68 -15.29 -16.29
N GLY A 300 17.11 -14.17 -15.83
CA GLY A 300 17.85 -12.93 -15.59
C GLY A 300 18.91 -13.07 -14.49
N TRP A 301 18.61 -13.79 -13.42
CA TRP A 301 19.61 -14.06 -12.38
C TRP A 301 20.71 -15.02 -12.84
N ALA A 302 20.38 -16.00 -13.69
CA ALA A 302 21.36 -16.94 -14.24
C ALA A 302 22.33 -16.27 -15.24
N ALA A 303 21.88 -15.22 -15.93
CA ALA A 303 22.64 -14.48 -16.94
C ALA A 303 22.53 -12.95 -16.75
N PRO A 304 23.12 -12.39 -15.67
CA PRO A 304 22.86 -11.01 -15.22
C PRO A 304 23.34 -9.91 -16.17
N ASP A 305 24.29 -10.23 -17.05
CA ASP A 305 24.84 -9.28 -18.03
C ASP A 305 24.32 -9.54 -19.46
N ASP A 306 23.45 -10.53 -19.66
CA ASP A 306 22.94 -10.87 -20.99
C ASP A 306 21.77 -9.95 -21.38
N ALA A 307 22.08 -9.02 -22.29
CA ALA A 307 21.12 -8.05 -22.79
C ALA A 307 19.89 -8.70 -23.44
N SER A 308 20.02 -9.83 -24.12
CA SER A 308 18.88 -10.48 -24.79
C SER A 308 17.91 -11.12 -23.77
N VAL A 309 18.45 -11.74 -22.71
CA VAL A 309 17.65 -12.25 -21.59
C VAL A 309 16.92 -11.09 -20.90
N HIS A 310 17.63 -10.00 -20.62
CA HIS A 310 17.02 -8.83 -19.98
C HIS A 310 15.98 -8.12 -20.86
N ALA A 311 16.13 -8.10 -22.18
CA ALA A 311 15.10 -7.61 -23.10
C ALA A 311 13.80 -8.45 -23.01
N GLY A 312 13.94 -9.78 -22.90
CA GLY A 312 12.80 -10.68 -22.66
C GLY A 312 12.13 -10.42 -21.31
N ARG A 313 12.92 -10.32 -20.22
CA ARG A 313 12.40 -10.00 -18.88
C ARG A 313 11.66 -8.66 -18.84
N ALA A 314 12.20 -7.62 -19.49
CA ALA A 314 11.54 -6.32 -19.61
C ALA A 314 10.19 -6.42 -20.32
N THR A 315 10.12 -7.21 -21.39
CA THR A 315 8.89 -7.44 -22.16
C THR A 315 7.81 -8.12 -21.29
N ILE A 316 8.18 -9.16 -20.56
CA ILE A 316 7.28 -9.91 -19.68
C ILE A 316 6.73 -9.02 -18.56
N TYR A 317 7.61 -8.28 -17.86
CA TYR A 317 7.16 -7.37 -16.81
C TYR A 317 6.35 -6.17 -17.34
N GLY A 318 6.62 -5.73 -18.58
CA GLY A 318 5.76 -4.79 -19.30
C GLY A 318 4.34 -5.33 -19.46
N LYS A 319 4.17 -6.56 -19.97
CA LYS A 319 2.87 -7.23 -20.08
C LYS A 319 2.20 -7.43 -18.73
N ARG A 320 2.94 -7.92 -17.72
CA ARG A 320 2.45 -8.10 -16.35
C ARG A 320 1.87 -6.80 -15.81
N ARG A 321 2.59 -5.68 -15.91
CA ARG A 321 2.11 -4.35 -15.51
C ARG A 321 0.77 -3.99 -16.17
N TYR A 322 0.62 -4.22 -17.47
CA TYR A 322 -0.61 -3.87 -18.21
C TYR A 322 -1.82 -4.71 -17.77
N SER A 323 -1.60 -5.95 -17.33
CA SER A 323 -2.67 -6.82 -16.84
C SER A 323 -3.18 -6.46 -15.43
N GLU A 324 -2.45 -5.63 -14.69
CA GLU A 324 -2.82 -5.27 -13.32
C GLU A 324 -3.79 -4.09 -13.25
N MET A 325 -4.59 -4.06 -12.18
CA MET A 325 -5.39 -2.89 -11.82
C MET A 325 -4.65 -2.00 -10.81
N SER A 326 -4.17 -2.62 -9.74
CA SER A 326 -3.53 -2.01 -8.57
C SER A 326 -2.32 -1.15 -8.94
N LEU A 327 -2.32 0.08 -8.41
CA LEU A 327 -1.22 1.01 -8.55
C LEU A 327 0.07 0.46 -7.94
N MET A 328 -0.03 -0.23 -6.80
CA MET A 328 1.12 -0.81 -6.11
C MET A 328 1.80 -1.88 -6.98
N SER A 329 1.01 -2.75 -7.61
CA SER A 329 1.48 -3.82 -8.49
C SER A 329 2.12 -3.26 -9.75
N LYS A 330 1.46 -2.28 -10.39
CA LYS A 330 1.98 -1.59 -11.58
C LYS A 330 3.35 -0.95 -11.35
N GLY A 331 3.52 -0.28 -10.21
CA GLY A 331 4.78 0.36 -9.84
C GLY A 331 5.91 -0.67 -9.75
N ILE A 332 5.70 -1.74 -8.98
CA ILE A 332 6.70 -2.80 -8.77
C ILE A 332 7.08 -3.48 -10.10
N TYR A 333 6.09 -3.86 -10.91
CA TYR A 333 6.37 -4.51 -12.19
C TYR A 333 7.07 -3.58 -13.18
N LYS A 334 6.75 -2.27 -13.20
CA LYS A 334 7.53 -1.33 -14.02
C LYS A 334 8.96 -1.17 -13.51
N ALA A 335 9.19 -1.20 -12.19
CA ALA A 335 10.54 -1.14 -11.65
C ALA A 335 11.38 -2.34 -12.13
N ALA A 336 10.84 -3.55 -12.04
CA ALA A 336 11.51 -4.77 -12.54
C ALA A 336 11.82 -4.70 -14.05
N ALA A 337 10.89 -4.17 -14.86
CA ALA A 337 11.14 -3.94 -16.29
C ALA A 337 12.29 -2.93 -16.50
N ARG A 338 12.29 -1.81 -15.75
CA ARG A 338 13.33 -0.76 -15.86
C ARG A 338 14.73 -1.23 -15.48
N GLU A 339 14.84 -2.08 -14.47
CA GLU A 339 16.12 -2.71 -14.09
C GLU A 339 16.71 -3.47 -15.29
N SER A 340 15.88 -4.21 -16.02
CA SER A 340 16.32 -4.96 -17.20
C SER A 340 16.57 -4.04 -18.42
N GLU A 341 15.72 -3.03 -18.63
CA GLU A 341 15.92 -1.99 -19.67
C GLU A 341 17.28 -1.28 -19.52
N ALA A 342 17.74 -1.05 -18.28
CA ALA A 342 19.05 -0.43 -18.03
C ALA A 342 20.22 -1.32 -18.47
N ILE A 343 20.15 -2.63 -18.23
CA ILE A 343 21.18 -3.59 -18.66
C ILE A 343 21.24 -3.64 -20.19
N VAL A 344 20.09 -3.71 -20.86
CA VAL A 344 20.01 -3.68 -22.33
C VAL A 344 20.65 -2.41 -22.88
N LYS A 345 20.36 -1.25 -22.29
CA LYS A 345 20.93 0.03 -22.71
C LYS A 345 22.45 0.06 -22.57
N ASN A 346 22.99 -0.46 -21.45
CA ASN A 346 24.42 -0.47 -21.18
C ASN A 346 25.21 -1.42 -22.10
N ALA A 347 24.57 -2.47 -22.62
CA ALA A 347 25.22 -3.37 -23.59
C ALA A 347 25.28 -2.80 -25.02
N GLY A 348 24.45 -1.79 -25.32
CA GLY A 348 24.43 -1.09 -26.61
C GLY A 348 25.30 0.16 -26.67
N THR A 349 25.90 0.56 -25.55
CA THR A 349 26.92 1.62 -25.43
C THR A 349 28.30 1.01 -25.35
#